data_AF-A0A7S3CHB9-F1
#
_entry.id   AF-A0A7S3CHB9-F1
#
_cell.length_a   1.000
_cell.length_b   1.000
_cell.length_c   1.000
_cell.angle_alpha   90.00
_cell.angle_beta   90.00
_cell.angle_gamma   90.00
#
_symmetry.space_group_name_H-M   'P 1'
#
loop_
_entity.id
_entity.type
_entity.pdbx_description
1 polymer ?
#
loop_
_entity_poly.entity_id
_entity_poly.type
_entity_poly.pdbx_seq_one_letter_code
_entity_poly.pdbx_strand_id
1 'polypeptide(L)'
;MPHGDFSDYTAYGHLACGIASLVKPELWYASLGPIGPLLDGTPNPDALRCAKAAGVLLVWIGWVMYVVRWNTVNGPFAAGPACLGNAALALFVANGMDGGIQKLRFWHVYAALAILGALHFMFNPNPKWTPATLKKHEEERRKRKAAKK
;
A
#
# COMPACT_ATOMS: atom_id res chain seq x y z
N MET A 1 6.58 8.67 10.91
CA MET A 1 5.48 9.42 11.57
C MET A 1 4.51 9.78 10.47
N PRO A 2 3.19 9.74 10.73
CA PRO A 2 2.19 9.92 9.67
C PRO A 2 2.52 11.16 8.88
N HIS A 3 2.72 10.98 7.57
CA HIS A 3 3.19 12.03 6.68
C HIS A 3 2.05 12.99 6.30
N GLY A 4 0.80 12.59 6.53
CA GLY A 4 -0.39 13.34 6.13
C GLY A 4 -0.61 13.32 4.62
N ASP A 5 0.03 12.39 3.92
CA ASP A 5 -0.03 12.24 2.47
C ASP A 5 -0.57 10.86 2.08
N PHE A 6 -0.64 10.57 0.78
CA PHE A 6 -1.29 9.35 0.30
C PHE A 6 -0.55 8.07 0.68
N SER A 7 0.74 8.15 1.03
CA SER A 7 1.50 7.01 1.53
C SER A 7 0.88 6.42 2.81
N ASP A 8 0.28 7.25 3.66
CA ASP A 8 -0.40 6.81 4.87
C ASP A 8 -1.66 6.00 4.54
N TYR A 9 -2.44 6.40 3.53
CA TYR A 9 -3.62 5.63 3.10
C TYR A 9 -3.24 4.30 2.47
N THR A 10 -2.18 4.29 1.65
CA THR A 10 -1.62 3.05 1.12
C THR A 10 -1.16 2.15 2.27
N ALA A 11 -0.49 2.69 3.28
CA ALA A 11 -0.08 1.95 4.46
C ALA A 11 -1.27 1.37 5.24
N TYR A 12 -2.31 2.18 5.49
CA TYR A 12 -3.52 1.71 6.18
C TYR A 12 -4.25 0.62 5.41
N GLY A 13 -4.30 0.70 4.09
CA GLY A 13 -4.88 -0.37 3.27
C GLY A 13 -4.12 -1.69 3.43
N HIS A 14 -2.78 -1.66 3.39
CA HIS A 14 -1.96 -2.85 3.63
C HIS A 14 -2.11 -3.38 5.07
N LEU A 15 -2.16 -2.49 6.07
CA LEU A 15 -2.41 -2.89 7.46
C LEU A 15 -3.79 -3.53 7.63
N ALA A 16 -4.85 -2.93 7.07
CA ALA A 16 -6.20 -3.44 7.15
C ALA A 16 -6.33 -4.82 6.49
N CYS A 17 -5.82 -4.97 5.26
CA CYS A 17 -5.77 -6.26 4.57
C CYS A 17 -4.91 -7.27 5.34
N GLY A 18 -3.75 -6.86 5.87
CA GLY A 18 -2.87 -7.72 6.64
C GLY A 18 -3.52 -8.24 7.92
N ILE A 19 -4.15 -7.36 8.71
CA ILE A 19 -4.85 -7.72 9.94
C ILE A 19 -6.08 -8.59 9.62
N ALA A 20 -6.86 -8.25 8.59
CA ALA A 20 -8.00 -9.08 8.16
C ALA A 20 -7.55 -10.50 7.78
N SER A 21 -6.46 -10.63 7.02
CA SER A 21 -5.85 -11.92 6.68
C SER A 21 -5.39 -12.73 7.90
N LEU A 22 -4.91 -12.07 8.96
CA LEU A 22 -4.45 -12.74 10.17
C LEU A 22 -5.60 -13.23 11.06
N VAL A 23 -6.60 -12.36 11.25
CA VAL A 23 -7.69 -12.58 12.21
C VAL A 23 -8.84 -13.38 11.61
N LYS A 24 -9.21 -13.10 10.36
CA LYS A 24 -10.38 -13.71 9.69
C LYS A 24 -10.12 -13.91 8.19
N PRO A 25 -9.17 -14.79 7.81
CA PRO A 25 -8.81 -15.04 6.40
C PRO A 25 -9.97 -15.52 5.53
N GLU A 26 -11.04 -16.05 6.13
CA GLU A 26 -12.25 -16.49 5.44
C GLU A 26 -12.98 -15.33 4.75
N LEU A 27 -12.74 -14.08 5.17
CA LEU A 27 -13.28 -12.88 4.51
C LEU A 27 -12.88 -12.79 3.04
N TRP A 28 -11.74 -13.36 2.65
CA TRP A 28 -11.27 -13.32 1.27
C TRP A 28 -12.07 -14.20 0.31
N TYR A 29 -12.88 -15.12 0.84
CA TYR A 29 -13.76 -15.99 0.08
C TYR A 29 -15.20 -15.46 0.03
N ALA A 30 -15.50 -14.38 0.74
CA ALA A 30 -16.82 -13.78 0.78
C ALA A 30 -16.93 -12.63 -0.24
N SER A 31 -18.07 -12.56 -0.92
CA SER A 31 -18.45 -11.39 -1.71
C SER A 31 -18.94 -10.27 -0.80
N LEU A 32 -18.72 -9.01 -1.21
CA LEU A 32 -19.27 -7.83 -0.57
C LEU A 32 -20.12 -7.05 -1.57
N GLY A 33 -21.43 -7.34 -1.58
CA GLY A 33 -22.37 -6.74 -2.54
C GLY A 33 -21.95 -7.04 -3.99
N PRO A 34 -21.72 -6.02 -4.85
CA PRO A 34 -21.29 -6.22 -6.23
C PRO A 34 -19.80 -6.59 -6.36
N ILE A 35 -19.04 -6.54 -5.27
CA ILE A 35 -17.61 -6.88 -5.26
C ILE A 35 -17.48 -8.39 -4.98
N GLY A 36 -17.03 -9.13 -5.99
CA GLY A 36 -16.71 -10.54 -5.87
C GLY A 36 -15.53 -10.81 -4.93
N PRO A 37 -15.36 -12.06 -4.48
CA PRO A 37 -14.35 -12.42 -3.51
C PRO A 37 -12.93 -12.29 -4.09
N LEU A 38 -11.95 -12.22 -3.19
CA LEU A 38 -10.53 -12.24 -3.54
C LEU A 38 -10.08 -13.66 -3.89
N LEU A 39 -10.61 -14.68 -3.23
CA LEU A 39 -10.33 -16.10 -3.48
C LEU A 39 -11.62 -16.83 -3.81
N ASP A 40 -11.58 -17.75 -4.77
CA ASP A 40 -12.73 -18.58 -5.15
C ASP A 40 -12.62 -19.99 -4.54
N GLY A 41 -13.74 -20.70 -4.56
CA GLY A 41 -13.85 -22.08 -4.09
C GLY A 41 -14.13 -22.19 -2.59
N THR A 42 -14.05 -23.42 -2.07
CA THR A 42 -14.25 -23.68 -0.63
C THR A 42 -12.95 -23.41 0.13
N PRO A 43 -12.97 -22.61 1.21
CA PRO A 43 -11.80 -22.39 2.04
C PRO A 43 -11.23 -23.71 2.55
N ASN A 44 -9.94 -23.93 2.35
CA ASN A 44 -9.24 -25.11 2.87
C ASN A 44 -8.12 -24.69 3.84
N PRO A 45 -7.68 -25.58 4.75
CA PRO A 45 -6.73 -25.22 5.80
C PRO A 45 -5.41 -24.63 5.29
N ASP A 46 -4.89 -25.12 4.17
CA ASP A 46 -3.61 -24.67 3.63
C ASP A 46 -3.72 -23.29 2.99
N ALA A 47 -4.80 -23.04 2.26
CA ALA A 47 -5.05 -21.72 1.69
C ALA A 47 -5.26 -20.66 2.80
N LEU A 48 -5.93 -21.02 3.90
CA LEU A 48 -6.09 -20.12 5.06
C LEU A 48 -4.74 -19.85 5.75
N ARG A 49 -3.84 -20.84 5.85
CA ARG A 49 -2.47 -20.64 6.36
C ARG A 49 -1.67 -19.71 5.45
N CYS A 50 -1.75 -19.89 4.14
CA CYS A 50 -1.12 -19.01 3.16
C CYS A 50 -1.66 -17.57 3.26
N ALA A 51 -2.97 -17.40 3.42
CA ALA A 51 -3.58 -16.08 3.62
C ALA A 51 -3.04 -15.42 4.89
N LYS A 52 -2.93 -16.14 6.00
CA LYS A 52 -2.32 -15.62 7.24
C LYS A 52 -0.85 -15.24 7.05
N ALA A 53 -0.07 -16.07 6.36
CA ALA A 53 1.34 -15.78 6.07
C ALA A 53 1.48 -14.51 5.21
N ALA A 54 0.67 -14.38 4.16
CA ALA A 54 0.58 -13.15 3.36
C ALA A 54 0.14 -11.96 4.22
N GLY A 55 -0.75 -12.18 5.19
CA GLY A 55 -1.19 -11.18 6.16
C GLY A 55 -0.03 -10.57 6.96
N VAL A 56 0.91 -11.39 7.44
CA VAL A 56 2.12 -10.90 8.13
C VAL A 56 2.95 -9.99 7.23
N LEU A 57 3.15 -10.39 5.97
CA LEU A 57 3.90 -9.60 4.99
C LEU A 57 3.20 -8.26 4.71
N LEU A 58 1.86 -8.26 4.57
CA LEU A 58 1.08 -7.05 4.36
C LEU A 58 1.15 -6.10 5.56
N VAL A 59 1.10 -6.62 6.79
CA VAL A 59 1.29 -5.80 8.00
C VAL A 59 2.70 -5.18 8.01
N TRP A 60 3.73 -5.96 7.70
CA TRP A 60 5.10 -5.47 7.61
C TRP A 60 5.25 -4.37 6.55
N ILE A 61 4.70 -4.59 5.34
CA ILE A 61 4.67 -3.58 4.27
C ILE A 61 3.95 -2.31 4.73
N GLY A 62 2.80 -2.46 5.39
CA GLY A 62 2.04 -1.34 5.95
C GLY A 62 2.88 -0.50 6.91
N TRP A 63 3.61 -1.13 7.84
CA TRP A 63 4.51 -0.41 8.74
C TRP A 63 5.67 0.27 8.02
N VAL A 64 6.27 -0.39 7.04
CA VAL A 64 7.34 0.20 6.23
C VAL A 64 6.83 1.43 5.47
N MET A 65 5.68 1.32 4.81
CA MET A 65 5.07 2.43 4.08
C MET A 65 4.70 3.61 4.99
N TYR A 66 4.28 3.33 6.23
CA TYR A 66 3.94 4.34 7.23
C TYR A 66 5.15 5.04 7.85
N VAL A 67 6.25 4.31 8.07
CA VAL A 67 7.42 4.85 8.78
C VAL A 67 8.42 5.50 7.82
N VAL A 68 8.61 4.92 6.63
CA VAL A 68 9.61 5.39 5.67
C VAL A 68 9.14 6.67 5.01
N ARG A 69 10.00 7.69 5.04
CA ARG A 69 9.79 8.89 4.26
C ARG A 69 10.27 8.67 2.82
N TRP A 70 9.32 8.42 1.93
CA TRP A 70 9.57 8.17 0.52
C TRP A 70 10.04 9.44 -0.19
N ASN A 71 11.33 9.48 -0.53
CA ASN A 71 12.01 10.58 -1.18
C ASN A 71 12.20 10.37 -2.68
N THR A 72 12.84 11.33 -3.35
CA THR A 72 13.07 11.36 -4.80
C THR A 72 13.89 10.18 -5.34
N VAL A 73 14.47 9.35 -4.48
CA VAL A 73 15.17 8.12 -4.85
C VAL A 73 14.32 6.90 -4.53
N ASN A 74 14.01 6.63 -3.27
CA ASN A 74 13.33 5.38 -2.91
C ASN A 74 11.83 5.35 -3.28
N GLY A 75 11.17 6.49 -3.47
CA GLY A 75 9.80 6.54 -3.98
C GLY A 75 9.72 6.04 -5.43
N PRO A 76 10.32 6.74 -6.41
CA PRO A 76 10.20 6.39 -7.82
C PRO A 76 10.91 5.10 -8.22
N PHE A 77 11.97 4.69 -7.52
CA PHE A 77 12.80 3.54 -7.91
C PHE A 77 12.56 2.27 -7.08
N ALA A 78 11.83 2.34 -5.96
CA ALA A 78 11.50 1.17 -5.16
C ALA A 78 10.00 1.06 -4.90
N ALA A 79 9.41 1.99 -4.14
CA ALA A 79 8.01 1.88 -3.74
C ALA A 79 7.05 1.94 -4.93
N GLY A 80 7.24 2.90 -5.84
CA GLY A 80 6.42 3.07 -7.03
C GLY A 80 6.36 1.81 -7.89
N PRO A 81 7.51 1.31 -8.40
CA PRO A 81 7.57 0.08 -9.19
C PRO A 81 7.03 -1.15 -8.44
N ALA A 82 7.31 -1.29 -7.14
CA ALA A 82 6.77 -2.39 -6.35
C ALA A 82 5.23 -2.34 -6.26
N CYS A 83 4.66 -1.15 -6.05
CA CYS A 83 3.22 -0.95 -6.08
C CYS A 83 2.61 -1.23 -7.46
N LEU A 84 3.26 -0.82 -8.55
CA LEU A 84 2.81 -1.16 -9.92
C LEU A 84 2.87 -2.66 -10.18
N GLY A 85 3.93 -3.34 -9.77
CA GLY A 85 4.05 -4.79 -9.89
C GLY A 85 2.97 -5.54 -9.12
N ASN A 86 2.68 -5.08 -7.89
CA ASN A 86 1.60 -5.63 -7.06
C ASN A 86 0.22 -5.40 -7.69
N ALA A 87 -0.03 -4.22 -8.28
CA ALA A 87 -1.26 -3.94 -9.01
C ALA A 87 -1.40 -4.82 -10.26
N ALA A 88 -0.32 -4.96 -11.04
CA ALA A 88 -0.30 -5.79 -12.24
C ALA A 88 -0.56 -7.27 -11.90
N LEU A 89 0.04 -7.78 -10.83
CA LEU A 89 -0.21 -9.13 -10.35
C LEU A 89 -1.67 -9.31 -9.91
N ALA A 90 -2.22 -8.37 -9.15
CA ALA A 90 -3.62 -8.41 -8.71
C ALA A 90 -4.60 -8.46 -9.90
N LEU A 91 -4.36 -7.64 -10.92
CA LEU A 91 -5.18 -7.62 -12.14
C LEU A 91 -4.99 -8.90 -12.97
N PHE A 92 -3.77 -9.42 -13.06
CA PHE A 92 -3.48 -10.69 -13.74
C PHE A 92 -4.24 -11.86 -13.08
N VAL A 93 -4.21 -11.94 -11.75
CA VAL A 93 -4.94 -12.97 -10.99
C VAL A 93 -6.44 -12.82 -11.20
N ALA A 94 -6.99 -11.60 -11.08
CA ALA A 94 -8.42 -11.36 -11.28
C ALA A 94 -8.89 -11.82 -12.68
N ASN A 95 -8.14 -11.46 -13.72
CA ASN A 95 -8.46 -11.85 -15.10
C ASN A 95 -8.43 -13.38 -15.30
N GLY A 96 -7.47 -14.06 -14.67
CA GLY A 96 -7.36 -15.51 -14.69
C GLY A 96 -8.53 -16.22 -13.98
N MET A 97 -9.05 -15.63 -12.90
CA MET A 97 -10.18 -16.20 -12.15
C MET A 97 -11.51 -16.13 -12.91
N ASP A 98 -11.71 -15.10 -13.73
CA ASP A 98 -12.98 -14.89 -14.42
C ASP A 98 -13.01 -15.39 -15.88
N GLY A 99 -11.98 -16.13 -16.31
CA GLY A 99 -11.91 -16.64 -17.69
C GLY A 99 -11.96 -15.52 -18.75
N GLY A 100 -11.50 -14.32 -18.41
CA GLY A 100 -11.53 -13.14 -19.28
C GLY A 100 -12.80 -12.29 -19.22
N ILE A 101 -13.84 -12.68 -18.47
CA ILE A 101 -15.03 -11.85 -18.26
C ILE A 101 -14.80 -10.93 -17.06
N GLN A 102 -14.60 -9.63 -17.26
CA GLN A 102 -14.31 -8.74 -16.14
C GLN A 102 -15.46 -8.68 -15.12
N LYS A 103 -15.22 -9.23 -13.92
CA LYS A 103 -16.08 -9.02 -12.74
C LYS A 103 -15.33 -8.17 -11.73
N LEU A 104 -16.01 -7.18 -11.14
CA LEU A 104 -15.42 -6.41 -10.06
C LEU A 104 -15.16 -7.34 -8.87
N ARG A 105 -13.91 -7.37 -8.41
CA ARG A 105 -13.42 -8.24 -7.32
C ARG A 105 -12.55 -7.44 -6.37
N PHE A 106 -12.33 -7.94 -5.16
CA PHE A 106 -11.39 -7.32 -4.22
C PHE A 106 -9.97 -7.15 -4.78
N TRP A 107 -9.54 -8.00 -5.73
CA TRP A 107 -8.30 -7.79 -6.47
C TRP A 107 -8.24 -6.44 -7.18
N HIS A 108 -9.34 -5.98 -7.77
CA HIS A 108 -9.41 -4.69 -8.45
C HIS A 108 -9.35 -3.53 -7.46
N VAL A 109 -9.97 -3.69 -6.29
CA VAL A 109 -9.92 -2.70 -5.21
C VAL A 109 -8.48 -2.57 -4.69
N TYR A 110 -7.82 -3.70 -4.47
CA TYR A 110 -6.42 -3.73 -4.03
C TYR A 110 -5.46 -3.19 -5.11
N ALA A 111 -5.70 -3.51 -6.38
CA ALA A 111 -4.95 -2.95 -7.50
C ALA A 111 -5.10 -1.43 -7.58
N ALA A 112 -6.32 -0.90 -7.40
CA ALA A 112 -6.55 0.55 -7.39
C ALA A 112 -5.78 1.24 -6.27
N LEU A 113 -5.79 0.68 -5.05
CA LEU A 113 -4.99 1.18 -3.93
C LEU A 113 -3.50 1.20 -4.29
N ALA A 114 -2.99 0.12 -4.88
CA ALA A 114 -1.58 0.00 -5.26
C ALA A 114 -1.20 0.97 -6.40
N ILE A 115 -2.05 1.17 -7.41
CA ILE A 115 -1.83 2.15 -8.48
C ILE A 115 -1.77 3.56 -7.90
N LEU A 116 -2.73 3.94 -7.06
CA LEU A 116 -2.74 5.27 -6.45
C LEU A 116 -1.51 5.48 -5.54
N GLY A 117 -1.11 4.44 -4.80
CA GLY A 117 0.14 4.45 -4.04
C GLY A 117 1.36 4.65 -4.95
N ALA A 118 1.43 3.92 -6.06
CA ALA A 118 2.51 4.08 -7.03
C ALA A 118 2.61 5.49 -7.60
N LEU A 119 1.47 6.05 -8.05
CA LEU A 119 1.41 7.41 -8.56
C LEU A 119 1.90 8.41 -7.50
N HIS A 120 1.48 8.25 -6.25
CA HIS A 120 1.95 9.08 -5.16
C HIS A 120 3.47 8.97 -4.94
N PHE A 121 4.01 7.75 -4.84
CA PHE A 121 5.44 7.52 -4.60
C PHE A 121 6.33 7.99 -5.76
N MET A 122 5.84 7.92 -6.99
CA MET A 122 6.60 8.31 -8.18
C MET A 122 6.55 9.81 -8.44
N PHE A 123 5.40 10.45 -8.24
CA PHE A 123 5.17 11.84 -8.67
C PHE A 123 5.05 12.85 -7.54
N ASN A 124 4.84 12.41 -6.30
CA ASN A 124 4.85 13.28 -5.11
C ASN A 124 5.85 12.84 -4.04
N PRO A 125 7.13 12.58 -4.38
CA PRO A 125 8.12 12.17 -3.40
C PRO A 125 8.52 13.34 -2.48
N ASN A 126 8.85 13.00 -1.24
CA ASN A 126 9.43 13.95 -0.29
C ASN A 126 10.83 14.40 -0.73
N PRO A 127 11.27 15.62 -0.34
CA PRO A 127 12.64 16.04 -0.58
C PRO A 127 13.62 15.13 0.19
N LYS A 128 14.78 14.83 -0.43
CA LYS A 128 15.87 14.12 0.23
C LYS A 128 16.55 15.03 1.25
N TRP A 129 16.60 14.57 2.49
CA TRP A 129 17.28 15.27 3.58
C TRP A 129 18.74 14.84 3.63
N THR A 130 19.64 15.74 3.26
CA THR A 130 21.09 15.63 3.45
C THR A 130 21.49 16.50 4.64
N PRO A 131 22.68 16.32 5.24
CA PRO A 131 23.13 17.18 6.33
C PRO A 131 23.07 18.68 5.98
N ALA A 132 23.39 19.03 4.73
CA ALA A 132 23.32 20.40 4.24
C ALA A 132 21.87 20.91 4.13
N THR A 133 20.94 20.11 3.58
CA THR A 133 19.54 20.54 3.43
C THR A 133 18.79 20.56 4.77
N LEU A 134 19.12 19.66 5.69
CA LEU A 134 18.67 19.68 7.09
C LEU A 134 19.05 20.99 7.78
N LYS A 135 20.35 21.34 7.75
CA LYS A 135 20.86 22.56 8.39
C LYS A 135 20.16 23.80 7.84
N LYS A 136 20.05 23.92 6.51
CA LYS A 136 19.36 25.04 5.85
C LYS A 136 17.89 25.13 6.29
N HIS A 137 17.18 24.01 6.32
CA HIS A 137 15.78 23.99 6.72
C HIS A 137 15.57 24.37 8.19
N GLU A 138 16.46 23.91 9.09
CA GLU A 138 16.40 24.30 10.50
C GLU A 138 16.67 25.79 10.71
N GLU A 139 17.63 26.36 9.99
CA GLU A 139 17.92 27.80 10.00
C GLU A 139 16.72 28.61 9.50
N GLU A 140 16.09 28.21 8.39
CA GLU A 140 14.85 28.83 7.88
C GLU A 140 13.70 28.72 8.88
N ARG A 141 13.53 27.56 9.53
CA ARG A 141 12.51 27.35 10.56
C ARG A 141 12.75 28.26 11.77
N ARG A 142 14.00 28.45 12.19
CA ARG A 142 14.37 29.38 13.28
C ARG A 142 14.07 30.82 12.88
N LYS A 143 14.45 31.26 11.68
CA LYS A 143 14.15 32.59 11.15
C LYS A 143 12.64 32.87 11.11
N ARG A 144 11.83 31.93 10.62
CA ARG A 144 10.36 32.06 10.59
C ARG A 144 9.73 32.17 11.98
N LYS A 145 10.28 31.46 12.97
CA LYS A 145 9.80 31.57 14.37
C LYS A 145 10.21 32.91 14.99
N ALA A 146 11.41 33.40 14.71
CA ALA A 146 11.88 34.69 15.18
C ALA A 146 11.06 35.85 14.59
N ALA A 147 10.67 35.78 13.31
CA ALA A 147 9.85 36.80 12.64
C ALA A 147 8.37 36.82 13.07
N LYS A 148 7.92 35.84 13.86
CA LYS A 148 6.56 35.76 14.41
C LYS A 148 6.48 36.20 15.88
N LYS A 149 7.60 36.54 16.49
CA LYS A 149 7.69 37.17 17.81
C LYS A 149 7.86 38.67 17.63
#